data_AF-H3SNC6-F1
#
_entry.id   AF-H3SNC6-F1
#
_cell.length_a   1.000
_cell.length_b   1.000
_cell.length_c   1.000
_cell.angle_alpha   90.00
_cell.angle_beta   90.00
_cell.angle_gamma   90.00
#
_symmetry.space_group_name_H-M   'P 1'
#
loop_
_entity.id
_entity.type
_entity.pdbx_description
1 polymer ?
#
loop_
_entity_poly.entity_id
_entity_poly.type
_entity_poly.pdbx_seq_one_letter_code
_entity_poly.pdbx_strand_id
1 'polypeptide(L)'
;MNKILIASLLGVALSLGATAPSFAAKDMHEIQASKSYKEMRLAVGETDYLPYEDSYLYAIEPIGDSGEIIRLTSYGKVKGLKRGTVYVSIKDVDTGELVDIYKIRVF
;
A
#
# COMPACT_ATOMS: atom_id res chain seq x y z
N MET A 1 22.28 -71.41 -5.82
CA MET A 1 23.27 -71.00 -4.80
C MET A 1 22.76 -69.75 -4.12
N ASN A 2 22.54 -69.83 -2.80
CA ASN A 2 22.26 -68.68 -1.94
C ASN A 2 23.39 -67.64 -2.03
N LYS A 3 23.03 -66.36 -1.92
CA LYS A 3 23.49 -65.47 -0.84
C LYS A 3 22.67 -64.19 -0.84
N ILE A 4 21.83 -64.06 0.20
CA ILE A 4 21.37 -62.79 0.73
C ILE A 4 22.56 -62.14 1.44
N LEU A 5 22.75 -60.84 1.28
CA LEU A 5 23.44 -60.01 2.26
C LEU A 5 22.71 -58.66 2.38
N ILE A 6 22.47 -58.32 3.64
CA ILE A 6 21.53 -57.35 4.20
C ILE A 6 22.20 -55.98 4.37
N ALA A 7 21.32 -54.97 4.56
CA ALA A 7 21.54 -53.65 5.17
C ALA A 7 21.63 -52.51 4.14
N SER A 8 20.97 -51.37 4.28
CA SER A 8 20.37 -50.76 5.47
C SER A 8 19.26 -49.80 5.05
N LEU A 9 18.19 -49.80 5.83
CA LEU A 9 17.34 -48.66 6.18
C LEU A 9 18.00 -47.28 5.91
N LEU A 10 17.25 -46.38 5.26
CA LEU A 10 16.89 -45.03 5.73
C LEU A 10 16.62 -44.09 4.54
N GLY A 11 15.48 -43.41 4.58
CA GLY A 11 15.33 -42.11 3.94
C GLY A 11 14.49 -42.05 2.67
N VAL A 12 13.26 -42.54 2.71
CA VAL A 12 12.21 -41.89 1.92
C VAL A 12 12.01 -40.50 2.52
N ALA A 13 12.53 -39.49 1.85
CA ALA A 13 12.00 -38.14 1.90
C ALA A 13 12.32 -37.49 0.55
N LEU A 14 11.41 -37.65 -0.41
CA LEU A 14 11.30 -36.74 -1.54
C LEU A 14 11.06 -35.34 -0.96
N SER A 15 12.12 -34.56 -0.77
CA SER A 15 11.97 -33.13 -0.56
C SER A 15 11.63 -32.52 -1.91
N LEU A 16 10.33 -32.36 -2.16
CA LEU A 16 9.81 -31.43 -3.15
C LEU A 16 10.20 -30.02 -2.69
N GLY A 17 11.44 -29.63 -2.99
CA GLY A 17 11.94 -28.27 -2.88
C GLY A 17 11.31 -27.38 -3.95
N ALA A 18 10.00 -27.17 -3.86
CA ALA A 18 9.27 -26.16 -4.60
C ALA A 18 8.42 -25.38 -3.59
N THR A 19 9.10 -24.64 -2.71
CA THR A 19 8.49 -23.49 -2.03
C THR A 19 8.52 -22.34 -3.04
N ALA A 20 7.39 -22.10 -3.69
CA ALA A 20 7.10 -20.81 -4.28
C ALA A 20 7.13 -19.76 -3.15
N PRO A 21 7.58 -18.52 -3.39
CA PRO A 21 7.56 -17.50 -2.36
C PRO A 21 6.10 -17.31 -1.90
N SER A 22 5.84 -17.72 -0.67
CA SER A 22 4.66 -17.33 0.08
C SER A 22 4.77 -15.82 0.28
N PHE A 23 4.18 -15.04 -0.63
CA PHE A 23 3.83 -13.66 -0.35
C PHE A 23 2.84 -13.70 0.81
N ALA A 24 3.37 -13.58 2.02
CA ALA A 24 2.58 -13.32 3.20
C ALA A 24 1.82 -12.03 2.94
N ALA A 25 0.53 -12.14 2.62
CA ALA A 25 -0.44 -11.05 2.62
C ALA A 25 -0.72 -10.62 4.07
N LYS A 26 0.35 -10.32 4.80
CA LYS A 26 0.36 -10.03 6.23
C LYS A 26 1.47 -9.04 6.48
N ASP A 27 1.22 -7.81 6.02
CA ASP A 27 1.74 -6.54 6.56
C ASP A 27 1.03 -5.32 5.93
N MET A 28 -0.21 -5.47 5.41
CA MET A 28 -1.00 -4.34 4.90
C MET A 28 -1.89 -3.67 5.96
N HIS A 29 -1.90 -4.18 7.19
CA HIS A 29 -2.64 -3.57 8.31
C HIS A 29 -1.73 -2.87 9.32
N GLU A 30 -0.42 -2.84 9.08
CA GLU A 30 0.54 -2.16 9.93
C GLU A 30 0.91 -0.76 9.41
N ILE A 31 -0.01 -0.09 8.73
CA ILE A 31 0.02 1.39 8.65
C ILE A 31 -0.64 1.93 9.92
N GLN A 32 -0.17 1.49 11.09
CA GLN A 32 -0.71 1.95 12.36
C GLN A 32 0.40 2.02 13.40
N ALA A 33 1.07 3.18 13.43
CA ALA A 33 1.69 3.83 14.60
C ALA A 33 3.05 4.47 14.25
N SER A 34 3.04 5.67 13.65
CA SER A 34 3.99 6.77 13.94
C SER A 34 4.05 7.87 12.87
N LYS A 35 3.39 7.71 11.72
CA LYS A 35 3.35 8.80 10.73
C LYS A 35 2.22 9.76 11.03
N SER A 36 2.56 10.96 11.51
CA SER A 36 1.64 12.07 11.67
C SER A 36 1.04 12.42 10.30
N TYR A 37 -0.27 12.49 10.22
CA TYR A 37 -0.94 13.01 9.03
C TYR A 37 -1.37 14.46 9.24
N LYS A 38 -1.36 15.24 8.17
CA LYS A 38 -1.96 16.57 8.13
C LYS A 38 -3.45 16.45 7.81
N GLU A 39 -4.29 17.26 8.46
CA GLU A 39 -5.72 17.27 8.16
C GLU A 39 -6.06 18.35 7.11
N MET A 40 -6.91 17.98 6.15
CA MET A 40 -7.48 18.90 5.17
C MET A 40 -8.99 18.67 5.10
N ARG A 41 -9.77 19.76 4.97
CA ARG A 41 -11.23 19.72 4.88
C ARG A 41 -11.65 20.42 3.60
N LEU A 42 -12.51 19.77 2.82
CA LEU A 42 -13.03 20.26 1.55
C LEU A 42 -14.55 20.14 1.53
N ALA A 43 -15.25 21.15 1.04
CA ALA A 43 -16.64 20.99 0.64
C ALA A 43 -16.73 20.21 -0.68
N VAL A 44 -17.85 19.53 -0.92
CA VAL A 44 -18.13 18.95 -2.25
C VAL A 44 -18.09 20.05 -3.33
N GLY A 45 -17.30 19.82 -4.38
CA GLY A 45 -17.08 20.76 -5.48
C GLY A 45 -15.92 21.72 -5.25
N GLU A 46 -15.44 21.87 -4.01
CA GLU A 46 -14.30 22.71 -3.67
C GLU A 46 -13.00 22.15 -4.22
N THR A 47 -12.04 23.05 -4.46
CA THR A 47 -10.70 22.74 -4.94
C THR A 47 -9.67 23.36 -4.02
N ASP A 48 -8.64 22.60 -3.68
CA ASP A 48 -7.47 23.05 -2.93
C ASP A 48 -6.20 22.38 -3.50
N TYR A 49 -5.05 22.58 -2.87
CA TYR A 49 -3.75 22.13 -3.36
C TYR A 49 -2.95 21.43 -2.27
N LEU A 50 -2.45 20.25 -2.62
CA LEU A 50 -1.37 19.58 -1.91
C LEU A 50 -0.01 20.15 -2.37
N PRO A 51 1.06 19.99 -1.56
CA PRO A 51 2.42 20.30 -2.00
C PRO A 51 2.74 19.58 -3.31
N TYR A 52 3.43 20.28 -4.22
CA TYR A 52 3.80 19.76 -5.53
C TYR A 52 5.27 20.04 -5.84
N GLU A 53 5.95 19.00 -6.28
CA GLU A 53 7.22 19.05 -7.02
C GLU A 53 7.12 18.06 -8.19
N ASP A 54 7.95 18.24 -9.23
CA ASP A 54 7.93 17.37 -10.42
C ASP A 54 8.25 15.90 -10.08
N SER A 55 9.03 15.67 -9.01
CA SER A 55 9.36 14.33 -8.51
C SER A 55 8.26 13.72 -7.63
N TYR A 56 7.16 14.43 -7.33
CA TYR A 56 6.17 13.93 -6.39
C TYR A 56 5.12 13.03 -7.05
N LEU A 57 4.92 11.87 -6.44
CA LEU A 57 3.86 10.92 -6.75
C LEU A 57 2.85 10.87 -5.61
N TYR A 58 1.57 10.90 -5.98
CA TYR A 58 0.46 10.84 -5.03
C TYR A 58 -0.25 9.49 -5.09
N ALA A 59 -0.47 8.88 -3.92
CA ALA A 59 -1.29 7.68 -3.78
C ALA A 59 -2.55 8.01 -2.96
N ILE A 60 -3.73 7.67 -3.48
CA ILE A 60 -5.02 7.92 -2.83
C ILE A 60 -5.55 6.60 -2.25
N GLU A 61 -5.87 6.62 -0.96
CA GLU A 61 -6.42 5.49 -0.22
C GLU A 61 -7.76 5.89 0.43
N PRO A 62 -8.91 5.51 -0.15
CA PRO A 62 -10.21 5.80 0.44
C PRO A 62 -10.43 5.00 1.72
N ILE A 63 -11.10 5.63 2.70
CA ILE A 63 -11.51 4.95 3.93
C ILE A 63 -12.89 4.32 3.71
N GLY A 64 -12.93 3.00 3.58
CA GLY A 64 -14.13 2.20 3.36
C GLY A 64 -14.55 2.08 1.89
N ASP A 65 -15.63 1.35 1.63
CA ASP A 65 -16.14 1.08 0.29
C ASP A 65 -16.83 2.30 -0.31
N SER A 66 -16.02 3.21 -0.83
CA SER A 66 -16.47 4.43 -1.46
C SER A 66 -15.75 4.59 -2.79
N GLY A 67 -16.51 4.73 -3.89
CA GLY A 67 -15.93 5.15 -5.18
C GLY A 67 -15.19 6.51 -5.10
N GLU A 68 -14.79 7.10 -6.22
CA GLU A 68 -13.96 8.32 -6.27
C GLU A 68 -14.48 9.46 -5.34
N ILE A 69 -13.80 9.71 -4.20
CA ILE A 69 -14.15 10.77 -3.21
C ILE A 69 -13.56 12.12 -3.64
N ILE A 70 -12.33 12.09 -4.12
CA ILE A 70 -11.59 13.24 -4.63
C ILE A 70 -11.06 12.96 -6.03
N ARG A 71 -10.81 14.02 -6.79
CA ARG A 71 -9.96 13.96 -7.98
C ARG A 71 -8.67 14.71 -7.69
N LEU A 72 -7.53 14.05 -7.91
CA LEU A 72 -6.20 14.64 -7.78
C LEU A 72 -5.53 14.65 -9.14
N THR A 73 -4.93 15.79 -9.51
CA THR A 73 -4.11 15.91 -10.72
C THR A 73 -2.63 15.83 -10.37
N SER A 74 -1.78 15.64 -11.37
CA SER A 74 -0.32 15.58 -11.21
C SER A 74 0.28 16.82 -10.54
N TYR A 75 -0.39 17.98 -10.60
CA TYR A 75 0.10 19.25 -10.03
C TYR A 75 -0.37 19.53 -8.59
N GLY A 76 -0.67 18.49 -7.81
CA GLY A 76 -1.15 18.63 -6.42
C GLY A 76 -2.57 19.19 -6.27
N LYS A 77 -3.24 19.62 -7.35
CA LYS A 77 -4.62 20.11 -7.32
C LYS A 77 -5.60 19.00 -6.95
N VAL A 78 -6.30 19.17 -5.84
CA VAL A 78 -7.32 18.24 -5.33
C VAL A 78 -8.71 18.87 -5.41
N LYS A 79 -9.70 18.12 -5.90
CA LYS A 79 -11.11 18.52 -5.94
C LYS A 79 -11.98 17.53 -5.17
N GLY A 80 -12.80 18.02 -4.25
CA GLY A 80 -13.82 17.21 -3.57
C GLY A 80 -14.95 16.84 -4.54
N LEU A 81 -15.22 15.54 -4.73
CA LEU A 81 -16.28 15.06 -5.62
C LEU A 81 -17.53 14.62 -4.87
N LYS A 82 -17.34 13.96 -3.72
CA LYS A 82 -18.44 13.49 -2.87
C LYS A 82 -17.97 13.37 -1.43
N ARG A 83 -18.93 13.27 -0.52
CA ARG A 83 -18.65 13.08 0.92
C ARG A 83 -17.85 11.80 1.15
N GLY A 84 -16.85 11.90 2.01
CA GLY A 84 -15.98 10.78 2.34
C GLY A 84 -14.69 11.24 2.99
N THR A 85 -13.84 10.28 3.34
CA THR A 85 -12.48 10.55 3.82
C THR A 85 -11.50 9.70 3.04
N VAL A 86 -10.40 10.31 2.62
CA VAL A 86 -9.28 9.63 1.96
C VAL A 86 -7.97 9.97 2.68
N TYR A 87 -7.03 9.05 2.66
CA TYR A 87 -5.62 9.37 2.87
C TYR A 87 -4.96 9.62 1.52
N VAL A 88 -4.10 10.63 1.46
CA VAL A 88 -3.24 10.89 0.30
C VAL A 88 -1.80 10.87 0.79
N SER A 89 -1.04 9.90 0.32
CA SER A 89 0.41 9.82 0.58
C SER A 89 1.16 10.48 -0.56
N ILE A 90 2.15 11.31 -0.22
CA ILE A 90 3.06 11.95 -1.18
C ILE A 90 4.42 11.28 -1.04
N LYS A 91 4.95 10.75 -2.15
CA LYS A 91 6.29 10.16 -2.22
C LYS A 91 7.13 10.90 -3.23
N ASP A 92 8.39 11.09 -2.93
CA ASP A 92 9.37 11.56 -3.90
C ASP A 92 9.87 10.36 -4.71
N VAL A 93 9.79 10.42 -6.05
CA VAL A 93 10.11 9.28 -6.92
C VAL A 93 11.61 9.08 -7.12
N ASP A 94 12.41 10.14 -6.95
CA ASP A 94 13.86 10.08 -7.12
C ASP A 94 14.51 9.37 -5.94
N THR A 95 14.00 9.61 -4.74
CA THR A 95 14.48 9.01 -3.48
C THR A 95 13.67 7.79 -3.03
N GLY A 96 12.42 7.68 -3.47
CA GLY A 96 11.46 6.69 -2.98
C GLY A 96 10.91 6.99 -1.57
N GLU A 97 11.30 8.11 -0.97
CA GLU A 97 10.93 8.46 0.39
C GLU A 97 9.50 9.00 0.47
N LEU A 98 8.85 8.75 1.61
CA LEU A 98 7.57 9.35 1.91
C LEU A 98 7.79 10.79 2.39
N VAL A 99 7.23 11.75 1.68
CA VAL A 99 7.29 13.18 2.00
C VAL A 99 6.24 13.53 3.04
N ASP A 100 4.98 13.17 2.80
CA ASP A 100 3.86 13.56 3.67
C ASP A 100 2.65 12.63 3.54
N ILE A 101 1.73 12.72 4.50
CA ILE A 101 0.42 12.06 4.46
C ILE A 101 -0.66 13.08 4.84
N TYR A 102 -1.66 13.22 3.97
CA TYR A 102 -2.84 14.03 4.21
C TYR A 102 -4.06 13.16 4.47
N LYS A 103 -4.83 13.50 5.50
CA LYS A 103 -6.19 13.00 5.73
C LYS A 103 -7.17 14.04 5.24
N ILE A 104 -7.79 13.79 4.10
CA ILE A 104 -8.69 14.72 3.45
C ILE A 104 -10.13 14.29 3.72
N ARG A 105 -10.90 15.13 4.40
CA ARG A 105 -12.34 14.94 4.64
C ARG A 105 -13.15 15.84 3.73
N VAL A 106 -13.99 15.23 2.88
CA VAL A 106 -14.96 15.94 2.04
C VAL A 106 -16.34 15.95 2.72
N PHE A 107 -16.98 17.11 2.85
CA PHE A 107 -18.27 17.31 3.55
C PHE A 107 -19.34 18.01 2.70
#